data_AF-A0A3L8A0B3-F1
#
_entry.id   AF-A0A3L8A0B3-F1
#
_cell.length_a   1.000
_cell.length_b   1.000
_cell.length_c   1.000
_cell.angle_alpha   90.00
_cell.angle_beta   90.00
_cell.angle_gamma   90.00
#
_symmetry.space_group_name_H-M   'P 1'
#
loop_
_entity.id
_entity.type
_entity.pdbx_description
1 polymer ?
#
loop_
_entity_poly.entity_id
_entity_poly.type
_entity_poly.pdbx_seq_one_letter_code
_entity_poly.pdbx_strand_id
1 'polypeptide(L)'
;MKKILSLILVMIAFSLPSIAEETDANSSLKLLNLEVRRKNNHPSKVHRAPMRIPTEAYYDEESRTINICYNGDTDGEVYLYLNENMVGYDSEINTSFPISSSGLYRIEIITESWIAHGEIQL
;
A
#
# COMPACT_ATOMS: atom_id res chain seq x y z
N MET A 1 45.30 -31.94 -22.40
CA MET A 1 44.29 -30.92 -22.74
C MET A 1 42.96 -31.24 -22.05
N LYS A 2 42.84 -30.99 -20.73
CA LYS A 2 41.62 -31.30 -19.93
C LYS A 2 41.08 -30.08 -19.16
N LYS A 3 41.74 -28.92 -19.25
CA LYS A 3 41.38 -27.72 -18.48
C LYS A 3 40.40 -26.79 -19.21
N ILE A 4 40.19 -27.00 -20.51
CA ILE A 4 39.31 -26.16 -21.34
C ILE A 4 37.84 -26.55 -21.18
N LEU A 5 37.55 -27.83 -20.87
CA LEU A 5 36.18 -28.29 -20.64
C LEU A 5 35.56 -27.73 -19.35
N SER A 6 36.40 -27.37 -18.36
CA SER A 6 35.92 -26.85 -17.07
C SER A 6 35.43 -25.40 -17.14
N LEU A 7 35.78 -24.65 -18.18
CA LEU A 7 35.45 -23.22 -18.27
C LEU A 7 34.05 -22.98 -18.85
N ILE A 8 33.56 -23.86 -19.72
CA ILE A 8 32.22 -23.74 -20.33
C ILE A 8 31.11 -24.08 -19.32
N LEU A 9 31.39 -24.95 -18.34
CA LEU A 9 30.41 -25.37 -17.33
C LEU A 9 30.07 -24.24 -16.33
N VAL A 10 30.97 -23.27 -16.13
CA VAL A 10 30.78 -22.17 -15.16
C VAL A 10 29.87 -21.06 -15.71
N MET A 11 29.81 -20.86 -17.03
CA MET A 11 28.97 -19.80 -17.62
C MET A 11 27.46 -20.10 -17.61
N ILE A 12 27.05 -21.38 -17.50
CA ILE A 12 25.63 -21.77 -17.54
C ILE A 12 24.93 -21.52 -16.18
N ALA A 13 25.69 -21.29 -15.10
CA ALA A 13 25.11 -21.09 -13.77
C ALA A 13 24.52 -19.70 -13.51
N PHE A 14 24.70 -18.73 -14.43
CA PHE A 14 24.26 -17.34 -14.22
C PHE A 14 23.15 -16.84 -15.16
N SER A 15 22.63 -17.68 -16.06
CA SER A 15 21.42 -17.32 -16.81
C SER A 15 20.18 -17.70 -16.02
N LEU A 16 19.93 -17.02 -14.90
CA LEU A 16 18.60 -17.00 -14.33
C LEU A 16 17.72 -16.23 -15.34
N PRO A 17 16.67 -16.84 -15.91
CA PRO A 17 15.69 -16.04 -16.60
C PRO A 17 15.07 -15.12 -15.55
N SER A 18 15.21 -13.81 -15.75
CA SER A 18 14.34 -12.84 -15.09
C SER A 18 12.96 -13.05 -15.68
N ILE A 19 12.21 -14.01 -15.12
CA ILE A 19 10.78 -14.12 -15.40
C ILE A 19 10.14 -12.96 -14.66
N ALA A 20 9.89 -11.88 -15.40
CA ALA A 20 8.86 -10.93 -14.99
C ALA A 20 7.53 -11.67 -15.19
N GLU A 21 6.96 -12.17 -14.10
CA GLU A 21 5.62 -12.74 -14.11
C GLU A 21 4.65 -11.59 -14.38
N GLU A 22 4.19 -11.50 -15.63
CA GLU A 22 3.04 -10.66 -15.97
C GLU A 22 1.82 -11.35 -15.37
N THR A 23 1.43 -10.90 -14.16
CA THR A 23 0.25 -11.44 -13.48
C THR A 23 -0.97 -10.98 -14.26
N ASP A 24 -1.52 -11.91 -15.07
CA ASP A 24 -2.81 -11.77 -15.72
C ASP A 24 -3.90 -11.46 -14.68
N ALA A 25 -4.20 -10.17 -14.52
CA ALA A 25 -5.50 -9.52 -14.36
C ALA A 25 -6.65 -10.25 -13.61
N ASN A 26 -6.36 -11.08 -12.62
CA ASN A 26 -7.27 -11.46 -11.53
C ASN A 26 -6.57 -11.18 -10.19
N SER A 27 -5.99 -9.98 -10.10
CA SER A 27 -5.31 -9.48 -8.91
C SER A 27 -6.25 -9.63 -7.72
N SER A 28 -5.90 -10.47 -6.75
CA SER A 28 -6.57 -10.62 -5.45
C SER A 28 -6.47 -9.37 -4.57
N LEU A 29 -6.14 -8.24 -5.19
CA LEU A 29 -6.03 -6.95 -4.57
C LEU A 29 -7.42 -6.33 -4.49
N LYS A 30 -7.94 -6.24 -3.26
CA LYS A 30 -9.20 -5.55 -3.00
C LYS A 30 -8.90 -4.11 -2.62
N LEU A 31 -9.22 -3.18 -3.52
CA LEU A 31 -9.00 -1.75 -3.32
C LEU A 31 -9.96 -1.19 -2.25
N LEU A 32 -9.42 -0.35 -1.36
CA LEU A 32 -10.18 0.40 -0.36
C LEU A 32 -10.43 1.82 -0.87
N ASN A 33 -11.69 2.22 -0.90
CA ASN A 33 -12.03 3.61 -1.17
C ASN A 33 -11.72 4.46 0.06
N LEU A 34 -10.72 5.34 -0.06
CA LEU A 34 -10.38 6.32 0.96
C LEU A 34 -11.18 7.60 0.74
N GLU A 35 -11.98 8.00 1.74
CA GLU A 35 -12.59 9.32 1.77
C GLU A 35 -11.64 10.29 2.47
N VAL A 36 -11.31 11.38 1.79
CA VAL A 36 -10.32 12.34 2.25
C VAL A 36 -10.99 13.66 2.64
N ARG A 37 -10.65 14.16 3.84
CA ARG A 37 -11.15 15.43 4.40
C ARG A 37 -9.97 16.34 4.77
N ARG A 38 -10.02 17.61 4.37
CA ARG A 38 -9.01 18.59 4.79
C ARG A 38 -9.31 19.12 6.19
N LYS A 39 -8.28 19.34 7.00
CA LYS A 39 -8.40 19.92 8.35
C LYS A 39 -8.73 21.41 8.29
N ASN A 40 -8.13 22.16 7.35
CA ASN A 40 -8.33 23.60 7.21
C ASN A 40 -9.19 23.92 5.98
N ASN A 41 -10.48 24.15 6.20
CA ASN A 41 -11.43 24.51 5.14
C ASN A 41 -11.70 26.03 5.15
N HIS A 42 -10.65 26.84 5.12
CA HIS A 42 -10.84 28.29 5.00
C HIS A 42 -11.42 28.58 3.61
N PRO A 43 -12.59 29.22 3.48
CA PRO A 43 -13.19 29.51 2.19
C PRO A 43 -12.34 30.54 1.46
N SER A 44 -11.40 30.06 0.66
CA SER A 44 -10.65 30.87 -0.28
C SER A 44 -11.64 31.40 -1.32
N LYS A 45 -11.70 32.73 -1.50
CA LYS A 45 -12.48 33.37 -2.58
C LYS A 45 -12.04 32.93 -3.99
N VAL A 46 -10.91 32.23 -4.09
CA VAL A 46 -10.41 31.65 -5.33
C VAL A 46 -11.03 30.28 -5.52
N HIS A 47 -11.82 30.12 -6.58
CA HIS A 47 -12.34 28.83 -7.01
C HIS A 47 -11.19 27.96 -7.54
N ARG A 48 -10.69 27.05 -6.71
CA ARG A 48 -9.73 26.00 -7.13
C ARG A 48 -10.45 24.68 -7.29
N ALA A 49 -10.01 23.89 -8.28
CA ALA A 49 -10.45 22.50 -8.38
C ALA A 49 -10.09 21.73 -7.09
N PRO A 50 -10.90 20.76 -6.65
CA PRO A 50 -10.57 19.89 -5.54
C PRO A 50 -9.21 19.22 -5.77
N MET A 51 -8.30 19.38 -4.82
CA MET A 51 -7.01 18.69 -4.83
C MET A 51 -7.25 17.21 -4.58
N ARG A 52 -6.79 16.35 -5.49
CA ARG A 52 -6.73 14.90 -5.25
C ARG A 52 -5.50 14.62 -4.39
N ILE A 53 -5.69 13.80 -3.35
CA ILE A 53 -4.59 13.31 -2.52
C ILE A 53 -4.20 11.95 -3.07
N PRO A 54 -2.94 11.74 -3.49
CA PRO A 54 -2.47 10.50 -4.11
C PRO A 54 -2.19 9.42 -3.06
N THR A 55 -3.24 9.01 -2.33
CA THR A 55 -3.19 7.92 -1.36
C THR A 55 -4.11 6.80 -1.80
N GLU A 56 -3.61 5.57 -1.68
CA GLU A 56 -4.31 4.35 -2.04
C GLU A 56 -4.14 3.34 -0.90
N ALA A 57 -5.18 2.58 -0.61
CA ALA A 57 -5.10 1.45 0.29
C ALA A 57 -5.69 0.23 -0.42
N TYR A 58 -5.07 -0.93 -0.22
CA TYR A 58 -5.56 -2.19 -0.78
C TYR A 58 -5.24 -3.35 0.13
N TYR A 59 -6.11 -4.35 0.13
CA TYR A 59 -5.86 -5.63 0.76
C TYR A 59 -5.28 -6.60 -0.25
N ASP A 60 -4.16 -7.23 0.11
CA ASP A 60 -3.48 -8.27 -0.65
C ASP A 60 -3.77 -9.63 0.02
N GLU A 61 -4.53 -10.48 -0.66
CA GLU A 61 -4.94 -11.80 -0.13
C GLU A 61 -3.78 -12.79 0.00
N GLU A 62 -2.76 -12.69 -0.85
CA GLU A 62 -1.65 -13.64 -0.88
C GLU A 62 -0.74 -13.45 0.35
N SER A 63 -0.36 -12.19 0.59
CA SER A 63 0.43 -11.81 1.75
C SER A 63 -0.42 -11.67 3.03
N ARG A 64 -1.76 -11.60 2.89
CA ARG A 64 -2.71 -11.25 3.95
C ARG A 64 -2.32 -9.93 4.61
N THR A 65 -2.08 -8.90 3.81
CA THR A 65 -1.71 -7.57 4.29
C THR A 65 -2.64 -6.49 3.76
N ILE A 66 -2.91 -5.50 4.60
CA ILE A 66 -3.45 -4.22 4.13
C ILE A 66 -2.26 -3.30 3.89
N ASN A 67 -2.12 -2.83 2.67
CA ASN A 67 -1.05 -1.92 2.24
C ASN A 67 -1.61 -0.52 2.05
N ILE A 68 -0.90 0.47 2.56
CA ILE A 68 -1.20 1.88 2.38
C ILE A 68 -0.03 2.50 1.63
N CYS A 69 -0.35 3.10 0.49
CA CYS A 69 0.61 3.77 -0.38
C CYS A 69 0.24 5.24 -0.49
N TYR A 70 1.24 6.10 -0.41
CA TYR A 70 1.11 7.54 -0.56
C TYR A 70 2.28 8.08 -1.36
N ASN A 71 1.95 8.71 -2.48
CA ASN A 71 2.90 9.36 -3.37
C ASN A 71 2.82 10.88 -3.22
N GLY A 72 3.25 11.38 -2.07
CA GLY A 72 3.37 12.80 -1.81
C GLY A 72 4.34 13.09 -0.66
N ASP A 73 4.52 14.37 -0.37
CA ASP A 73 5.60 14.85 0.52
C ASP A 73 5.11 15.21 1.93
N THR A 74 3.92 14.77 2.31
CA THR A 74 3.34 15.06 3.63
C THR A 74 3.58 13.89 4.59
N ASP A 75 4.10 14.21 5.77
CA ASP A 75 4.21 13.25 6.86
C ASP A 75 2.85 13.00 7.51
N GLY A 76 2.68 11.78 8.03
CA GLY A 76 1.46 11.39 8.69
C GLY A 76 1.55 9.99 9.25
N GLU A 77 0.57 9.68 10.07
CA GLU A 77 0.45 8.43 10.81
C GLU A 77 -0.79 7.65 10.37
N VAL A 78 -0.73 6.34 10.53
CA VAL A 78 -1.79 5.41 10.13
C VAL A 78 -2.24 4.60 11.33
N TYR A 79 -3.55 4.56 11.53
CA TYR A 79 -4.20 3.73 12.54
C TYR A 79 -5.04 2.68 11.84
N LEU A 80 -4.92 1.43 12.29
CA LEU A 80 -5.75 0.32 11.83
C LEU A 80 -6.65 -0.13 12.97
N TYR A 81 -7.94 -0.21 12.69
CA TYR A 81 -8.96 -0.70 13.60
C TYR A 81 -9.59 -1.98 13.06
N LEU A 82 -9.91 -2.92 13.95
CA LEU A 82 -10.74 -4.10 13.70
C LEU A 82 -11.96 -4.03 14.60
N ASN A 83 -13.15 -3.92 14.02
CA ASN A 83 -14.42 -3.81 14.75
C ASN A 83 -14.34 -2.74 15.87
N GLU A 84 -13.91 -1.52 15.53
CA GLU A 84 -13.69 -0.38 16.44
C GLU A 84 -12.51 -0.49 17.41
N ASN A 85 -11.79 -1.61 17.47
CA ASN A 85 -10.61 -1.76 18.33
C ASN A 85 -9.34 -1.46 17.55
N MET A 86 -8.46 -0.60 18.08
CA MET A 86 -7.16 -0.33 17.46
C MET A 86 -6.28 -1.58 17.51
N VAL A 87 -5.82 -2.05 16.36
CA VAL A 87 -5.00 -3.26 16.19
C VAL A 87 -3.67 -2.99 15.49
N GLY A 88 -3.50 -1.82 14.90
CA GLY A 88 -2.26 -1.42 14.24
C GLY A 88 -2.03 0.08 14.31
N TYR A 89 -0.75 0.45 14.31
CA TYR A 89 -0.27 1.82 14.25
C TYR A 89 1.05 1.85 13.48
N ASP A 90 1.23 2.88 12.65
CA ASP A 90 2.52 3.25 12.08
C ASP A 90 2.66 4.78 12.06
N SER A 91 3.88 5.26 12.29
CA SER A 91 4.21 6.68 12.22
C SER A 91 4.46 7.17 10.79
N GLU A 92 4.46 6.27 9.81
CA GLU A 92 4.62 6.58 8.38
C GLU A 92 3.38 6.15 7.58
N ILE A 93 3.01 6.96 6.58
CA ILE A 93 1.85 6.67 5.72
C ILE A 93 2.08 5.42 4.86
N ASN A 94 3.31 5.27 4.34
CA ASN A 94 3.70 4.13 3.53
C ASN A 94 3.97 2.93 4.42
N THR A 95 2.94 2.16 4.74
CA THR A 95 3.02 1.05 5.69
C THR A 95 2.15 -0.13 5.25
N SER A 96 2.41 -1.28 5.86
CA SER A 96 1.70 -2.54 5.62
C SER A 96 1.36 -3.20 6.94
N PHE A 97 0.09 -3.57 7.12
CA PHE A 97 -0.38 -4.26 8.31
C PHE A 97 -0.73 -5.72 8.01
N PRO A 98 -0.14 -6.71 8.71
CA PRO A 98 -0.54 -8.09 8.59
C PRO A 98 -1.92 -8.34 9.20
N ILE A 99 -2.73 -9.15 8.52
CA ILE A 99 -4.12 -9.45 8.87
C ILE A 99 -4.24 -10.89 9.34
N SER A 100 -4.79 -11.09 10.55
CA SER A 100 -4.93 -12.41 11.17
C SER A 100 -6.37 -12.89 11.34
N SER A 101 -7.37 -12.04 11.08
CA SER A 101 -8.77 -12.32 11.38
C SER A 101 -9.70 -11.65 10.37
N SER A 102 -10.88 -12.23 10.16
CA SER A 102 -11.97 -11.56 9.42
C SER A 102 -12.69 -10.54 10.30
N GLY A 103 -13.30 -9.55 9.67
CA GLY A 103 -14.01 -8.47 10.33
C GLY A 103 -14.01 -7.17 9.53
N LEU A 104 -14.63 -6.14 10.11
CA LEU A 104 -14.62 -4.81 9.54
C LEU A 104 -13.32 -4.11 9.94
N TYR A 105 -12.43 -3.95 8.96
CA TYR A 105 -11.23 -3.15 9.12
C TYR A 105 -11.51 -1.71 8.73
N ARG A 106 -11.08 -0.77 9.58
CA ARG A 106 -11.07 0.66 9.28
C ARG A 106 -9.65 1.19 9.34
N ILE A 107 -9.25 1.91 8.31
CA ILE A 107 -8.00 2.64 8.23
C ILE A 107 -8.29 4.11 8.48
N GLU A 108 -7.45 4.76 9.28
CA GLU A 108 -7.45 6.21 9.45
C GLU A 108 -6.02 6.73 9.24
N ILE A 109 -5.86 7.63 8.28
CA ILE A 109 -4.60 8.31 7.99
C ILE A 109 -4.73 9.74 8.48
N ILE A 110 -3.82 10.17 9.34
CA ILE A 110 -3.84 11.51 9.93
C ILE A 110 -2.55 12.23 9.56
N THR A 111 -2.70 13.36 8.87
CA THR A 111 -1.58 14.27 8.56
C THR A 111 -1.83 15.63 9.19
N GLU A 112 -0.89 16.57 9.05
CA GLU A 112 -1.10 17.95 9.48
C GLU A 112 -2.26 18.65 8.75
N SER A 113 -2.50 18.34 7.48
CA SER A 113 -3.38 19.13 6.61
C SER A 113 -4.66 18.40 6.17
N TRP A 114 -4.70 17.08 6.28
CA TRP A 114 -5.84 16.24 5.89
C TRP A 114 -5.93 14.96 6.73
N ILE A 115 -7.11 14.35 6.69
CA ILE A 115 -7.43 13.04 7.27
C ILE A 115 -8.04 12.20 6.15
N ALA A 116 -7.69 10.92 6.07
CA ALA A 116 -8.38 9.98 5.20
C ALA A 116 -8.90 8.80 6.02
N HIS A 117 -10.08 8.31 5.67
CA HIS A 117 -10.63 7.09 6.25
C HIS A 117 -11.06 6.11 5.15
N GLY A 118 -10.93 4.82 5.40
CA GLY A 118 -11.42 3.78 4.52
C GLY A 118 -11.80 2.54 5.31
N GLU A 119 -12.75 1.77 4.77
CA GLU A 119 -13.24 0.56 5.42
C GLU A 119 -13.24 -0.61 4.44
N ILE A 120 -12.96 -1.80 4.97
CA ILE A 120 -13.05 -3.05 4.23
C ILE A 120 -13.60 -4.15 5.12
N GLN A 121 -14.59 -4.87 4.59
CA GLN A 121 -15.02 -6.14 5.15
C GLN A 121 -14.13 -7.26 4.60
N LEU A 122 -13.41 -7.93 5.51
CA LEU A 122 -12.65 -9.17 5.27
C LEU A 122 -13.25 -10.34 6.07
#